data_AF-A0A948S9A1-F1
#
_entry.id   AF-A0A948S9A1-F1
#
_cell.length_a   1.000
_cell.length_b   1.000
_cell.length_c   1.000
_cell.angle_alpha   90.00
_cell.angle_beta   90.00
_cell.angle_gamma   90.00
#
_symmetry.space_group_name_H-M   'P 1'
#
loop_
_entity.id
_entity.type
_entity.pdbx_description
1 polymer ?
#
loop_
_entity_poly.entity_id
_entity_poly.type
_entity_poly.pdbx_seq_one_letter_code
_entity_poly.pdbx_strand_id
1 'polypeptide(L)'
;MTILRAICCLMIFSVAVIAEEAPVITVRKGDRVSLTLSPIGGPAGAAVTKVLQNDLDLAGWFDLVDAARASYTVSGTAGGGSLQGRVTDSGGAVVLSKSYTGGDRDAAHQFADDIVETLTGNQGIATTKIAFVGTASGAKEIYIADYDGNNARRLTSDRSISVAPSLGPGARNLAYTGYHEGYPDVYVIDVATGSRQRVVKAPGTNSGAAISPDGGSMALTMSKDGNPEIYVTGLRGGLAKRLTRTRGVESSPTWSPDGRELIYSSDSGGSPQLYRIGAGGGGASQIPTGYGYCTDPSWSADGKKVAFTVRSGGFSVGVMDLAGGGARVVASGQNPVWGRDSRHVIFSSGSSLILLDVPTGRATTIVSGLGKVSEPTWSR
;
A
#
# COMPACT_ATOMS: atom_id res chain seq x y z
N MET A 1 21.38 63.10 -41.93
CA MET A 1 20.40 62.00 -41.88
C MET A 1 21.01 60.89 -41.05
N THR A 2 20.87 60.95 -39.72
CA THR A 2 21.36 59.94 -38.79
C THR A 2 20.49 60.00 -37.54
N ILE A 3 19.68 58.96 -37.32
CA ILE A 3 18.70 58.84 -36.24
C ILE A 3 19.40 58.18 -35.04
N LEU A 4 19.52 58.89 -33.92
CA LEU A 4 19.97 58.32 -32.64
C LEU A 4 18.76 57.72 -31.93
N ARG A 5 18.70 56.38 -31.83
CA ARG A 5 17.71 55.67 -31.00
C ARG A 5 18.23 55.56 -29.58
N ALA A 6 17.53 56.17 -28.62
CA ALA A 6 17.74 55.95 -27.20
C ALA A 6 17.13 54.59 -26.80
N ILE A 7 17.95 53.68 -26.29
CA ILE A 7 17.51 52.41 -25.69
C ILE A 7 17.45 52.63 -24.18
N CYS A 8 16.25 52.59 -23.62
CA CYS A 8 16.00 52.64 -22.18
C CYS A 8 16.13 51.21 -21.62
N CYS A 9 17.23 50.91 -20.92
CA CYS A 9 17.41 49.65 -20.21
C CYS A 9 16.69 49.70 -18.86
N LEU A 10 15.53 49.06 -18.77
CA LEU A 10 14.81 48.83 -17.51
C LEU A 10 15.50 47.67 -16.77
N MET A 11 16.26 47.97 -15.71
CA MET A 11 16.85 46.96 -14.82
C MET A 11 15.78 46.43 -13.87
N ILE A 12 15.36 45.18 -14.07
CA ILE A 12 14.48 44.45 -13.15
C ILE A 12 15.37 43.84 -12.06
N PHE A 13 15.30 44.39 -10.85
CA PHE A 13 15.89 43.75 -9.66
C PHE A 13 15.00 42.57 -9.27
N SER A 14 15.47 41.35 -9.56
CA SER A 14 14.84 40.13 -9.06
C SER A 14 15.25 39.94 -7.60
N VAL A 15 14.34 40.19 -6.66
CA VAL A 15 14.53 39.84 -5.25
C VAL A 15 14.38 38.33 -5.14
N ALA A 16 15.50 37.63 -4.93
CA ALA A 16 15.47 36.21 -4.60
C ALA A 16 14.85 36.07 -3.20
N VAL A 17 13.64 35.51 -3.14
CA VAL A 17 13.05 35.02 -1.89
C VAL A 17 13.84 33.78 -1.52
N ILE A 18 14.70 33.89 -0.50
CA ILE A 18 15.28 32.72 0.15
C ILE A 18 14.13 32.04 0.90
N ALA A 19 13.68 30.89 0.41
CA ALA A 19 12.80 30.02 1.16
C ALA A 19 13.59 29.50 2.36
N GLU A 20 13.20 29.91 3.57
CA GLU A 20 13.71 29.34 4.80
C GLU A 20 13.28 27.87 4.85
N GLU A 21 14.23 26.94 4.81
CA GLU A 21 13.95 25.51 4.93
C GLU A 21 13.19 25.28 6.23
N ALA A 22 11.97 24.76 6.12
CA ALA A 22 11.14 24.43 7.28
C ALA A 22 11.95 23.51 8.22
N PRO A 23 11.95 23.75 9.54
CA PRO A 23 12.74 22.95 10.45
C PRO A 23 12.27 21.49 10.37
N VAL A 24 13.17 20.61 9.94
CA VAL A 24 12.94 19.16 10.00
C VAL A 24 12.97 18.77 11.47
N ILE A 25 11.80 18.79 12.09
CA ILE A 25 11.63 18.31 13.45
C ILE A 25 11.91 16.81 13.41
N THR A 26 13.02 16.41 14.03
CA THR A 26 13.32 15.00 14.27
C THR A 26 12.36 14.50 15.35
N VAL A 27 11.16 14.07 14.95
CA VAL A 27 10.23 13.38 15.83
C VAL A 27 10.92 12.09 16.29
N ARG A 28 11.11 11.92 17.61
CA ARG A 28 11.67 10.69 18.14
C ARG A 28 10.66 9.55 17.93
N LYS A 29 11.18 8.34 17.75
CA LYS A 29 10.40 7.11 17.53
C LYS A 29 9.39 6.91 18.66
N GLY A 30 8.12 7.30 18.43
CA GLY A 30 7.00 7.12 19.37
C GLY A 30 6.26 8.40 19.75
N ASP A 31 6.82 9.58 19.47
CA ASP A 31 6.15 10.85 19.79
C ASP A 31 5.02 11.12 18.79
N ARG A 32 3.84 11.49 19.31
CA ARG A 32 2.72 11.96 18.50
C ARG A 32 2.72 13.48 18.48
N VAL A 33 2.48 14.07 17.31
CA VAL A 33 2.41 15.52 17.14
C VAL A 33 1.01 16.00 17.55
N SER A 34 0.92 16.90 18.52
CA SER A 34 -0.37 17.48 18.92
C SER A 34 -0.87 18.44 17.85
N LEU A 35 -2.05 18.16 17.32
CA LEU A 35 -2.62 18.84 16.16
C LEU A 35 -4.10 19.15 16.40
N THR A 36 -4.57 20.29 15.94
CA THR A 36 -6.01 20.60 15.90
C THR A 36 -6.45 20.83 14.46
N LEU A 37 -7.68 20.44 14.13
CA LEU A 37 -8.29 20.67 12.83
C LEU A 37 -9.41 21.70 12.99
N SER A 38 -9.16 22.92 12.50
CA SER A 38 -10.22 23.90 12.33
C SER A 38 -11.18 23.42 11.24
N PRO A 39 -12.50 23.59 11.40
CA PRO A 39 -13.45 23.26 10.36
C PRO A 39 -13.06 23.91 9.03
N ILE A 40 -12.92 23.10 7.99
CA ILE A 40 -12.64 23.59 6.65
C ILE A 40 -13.86 24.40 6.18
N GLY A 41 -13.60 25.60 5.67
CA GLY A 41 -14.65 26.50 5.17
C GLY A 41 -15.13 26.14 3.76
N GLY A 42 -16.15 26.83 3.28
CA GLY A 42 -16.69 26.68 1.93
C GLY A 42 -17.72 25.55 1.75
N PRO A 43 -18.33 25.43 0.55
CA PRO A 43 -19.47 24.53 0.32
C PRO A 43 -19.19 23.05 0.58
N ALA A 44 -17.93 22.60 0.39
CA ALA A 44 -17.52 21.21 0.63
C ALA A 44 -16.83 21.02 2.00
N GLY A 45 -16.72 22.08 2.81
CA GLY A 45 -15.87 22.13 3.99
C GLY A 45 -16.17 21.06 5.04
N ALA A 46 -17.45 20.80 5.34
CA ALA A 46 -17.84 19.78 6.31
C ALA A 46 -17.43 18.36 5.88
N ALA A 47 -17.59 18.03 4.58
CA ALA A 47 -17.20 16.73 4.04
C ALA A 47 -15.67 16.55 4.09
N VAL A 48 -14.92 17.57 3.65
CA VAL A 48 -13.45 17.56 3.70
C VAL A 48 -12.93 17.46 5.12
N THR A 49 -13.52 18.18 6.08
CA THR A 49 -13.15 18.13 7.50
C THR A 49 -13.25 16.69 8.03
N LYS A 50 -14.33 15.98 7.70
CA LYS A 50 -14.51 14.59 8.14
C LYS A 50 -13.46 13.66 7.55
N VAL A 51 -13.11 13.83 6.28
CA VAL A 51 -12.07 13.01 5.62
C VAL A 51 -10.70 13.29 6.25
N LEU A 52 -10.32 14.56 6.40
CA LEU A 52 -9.06 14.95 7.04
C LEU A 52 -8.95 14.43 8.47
N GLN A 53 -10.03 14.51 9.25
CA GLN A 53 -10.04 14.00 10.62
C GLN A 53 -9.77 12.49 10.66
N ASN A 54 -10.42 11.73 9.78
CA ASN A 54 -10.19 10.30 9.65
C ASN A 54 -8.74 10.00 9.21
N ASP A 55 -8.23 10.71 8.21
CA ASP A 55 -6.90 10.45 7.67
C ASP A 55 -5.78 10.76 8.67
N LEU A 56 -5.87 11.91 9.34
CA LEU A 56 -4.88 12.31 10.34
C LEU A 56 -4.94 11.40 11.58
N ASP A 57 -6.13 10.91 11.94
CA ASP A 57 -6.25 9.90 12.99
C ASP A 57 -5.61 8.58 12.54
N LEU A 58 -5.99 8.03 11.38
CA LEU A 58 -5.51 6.76 10.84
C LEU A 58 -4.02 6.76 10.52
N ALA A 59 -3.42 7.91 10.22
CA ALA A 59 -1.98 8.04 9.98
C ALA A 59 -1.12 7.66 11.20
N GLY A 60 -1.68 7.68 12.42
CA GLY A 60 -1.01 7.20 13.64
C GLY A 60 0.11 8.10 14.18
N TRP A 61 0.33 9.27 13.57
CA TRP A 61 1.36 10.24 13.96
C TRP A 61 0.86 11.42 14.79
N PHE A 62 -0.46 11.62 14.86
CA PHE A 62 -1.06 12.84 15.41
C PHE A 62 -1.96 12.55 16.60
N ASP A 63 -1.89 13.39 17.63
CA ASP A 63 -2.93 13.49 18.65
C ASP A 63 -3.84 14.65 18.30
N LEU A 64 -5.07 14.36 17.91
CA LEU A 64 -6.08 15.38 17.64
C LEU A 64 -6.61 15.95 18.96
N VAL A 65 -6.25 17.20 19.26
CA VAL A 65 -6.54 17.87 20.52
C VAL A 65 -7.21 19.23 20.30
N ASP A 66 -7.73 19.82 21.39
CA ASP A 66 -8.25 21.19 21.37
C ASP A 66 -7.15 22.20 21.02
N ALA A 67 -7.54 23.31 20.38
CA ALA A 67 -6.60 24.33 19.89
C ALA A 67 -5.64 24.85 20.96
N ALA A 68 -6.08 24.95 22.22
CA ALA A 68 -5.25 25.39 23.34
C ALA A 68 -4.08 24.45 23.68
N ARG A 69 -4.13 23.18 23.23
CA ARG A 69 -3.10 22.15 23.49
C ARG A 69 -2.36 21.73 22.22
N ALA A 70 -2.74 22.27 21.07
CA ALA A 70 -2.19 21.89 19.78
C ALA A 70 -0.89 22.64 19.49
N SER A 71 0.11 21.92 18.99
CA SER A 71 1.34 22.51 18.45
C SER A 71 1.12 23.05 17.04
N TYR A 72 0.16 22.47 16.31
CA TYR A 72 -0.18 22.84 14.95
C TYR A 72 -1.68 22.97 14.74
N THR A 73 -2.08 23.94 13.92
CA THR A 73 -3.47 24.14 13.49
C THR A 73 -3.60 23.89 11.99
N VAL A 74 -4.45 22.93 11.62
CA VAL A 74 -4.86 22.68 10.23
C VAL A 74 -6.12 23.48 9.93
N SER A 75 -6.15 24.16 8.79
CA SER A 75 -7.27 24.96 8.33
C SER A 75 -7.32 25.01 6.80
N GLY A 76 -8.41 25.53 6.24
CA GLY A 76 -8.53 25.67 4.80
C GLY A 76 -9.94 26.01 4.32
N THR A 77 -10.11 26.05 2.99
CA THR A 77 -11.39 26.21 2.32
C THR A 77 -11.54 25.21 1.18
N ALA A 78 -12.71 24.61 1.06
CA ALA A 78 -13.02 23.59 0.05
C ALA A 78 -14.29 23.93 -0.74
N GLY A 79 -14.22 23.73 -2.04
CA GLY A 79 -15.33 23.89 -2.97
C GLY A 79 -14.91 23.75 -4.42
N GLY A 80 -15.86 23.39 -5.29
CA GLY A 80 -15.63 23.27 -6.72
C GLY A 80 -14.62 22.20 -7.12
N GLY A 81 -14.47 21.13 -6.31
CA GLY A 81 -13.48 20.07 -6.55
C GLY A 81 -12.04 20.45 -6.22
N SER A 82 -11.86 21.48 -5.39
CA SER A 82 -10.56 21.97 -4.93
C SER A 82 -10.54 22.23 -3.42
N LEU A 83 -9.36 22.11 -2.83
CA LEU A 83 -9.08 22.44 -1.42
C LEU A 83 -7.85 23.34 -1.36
N GLN A 84 -7.96 24.48 -0.67
CA GLN A 84 -6.81 25.26 -0.25
C GLN A 84 -6.54 24.96 1.22
N GLY A 85 -5.46 24.23 1.49
CA GLY A 85 -5.07 23.80 2.82
C GLY A 85 -3.93 24.65 3.39
N ARG A 86 -3.95 24.86 4.70
CA ARG A 86 -2.89 25.55 5.45
C ARG A 86 -2.67 24.90 6.82
N VAL A 87 -1.40 24.81 7.22
CA VAL A 87 -0.98 24.43 8.57
C VAL A 87 -0.13 25.56 9.15
N THR A 88 -0.43 25.95 10.39
CA THR A 88 0.39 26.90 11.16
C THR A 88 0.90 26.27 12.44
N ASP A 89 2.06 26.72 12.90
CA ASP A 89 2.56 26.40 14.25
C ASP A 89 1.83 27.21 15.34
N SER A 90 2.22 27.02 16.60
CA SER A 90 1.65 27.73 17.76
C SER A 90 1.95 29.23 17.78
N GLY A 91 2.98 29.69 17.04
CA GLY A 91 3.30 31.10 16.83
C GLY A 91 2.54 31.74 15.66
N GLY A 92 1.78 30.96 14.89
CA GLY A 92 1.05 31.40 13.71
C GLY A 92 1.87 31.40 12.42
N ALA A 93 3.13 30.94 12.46
CA ALA A 93 3.96 30.82 11.26
C ALA A 93 3.41 29.70 10.36
N VAL A 94 3.44 29.92 9.04
CA VAL A 94 2.94 28.96 8.06
C VAL A 94 4.00 27.89 7.80
N VAL A 95 3.67 26.64 8.09
CA VAL A 95 4.56 25.49 7.83
C VAL A 95 4.17 24.73 6.56
N LEU A 96 2.89 24.79 6.16
CA LEU A 96 2.39 24.21 4.92
C LEU A 96 1.27 25.09 4.38
N SER A 97 1.29 25.41 3.09
CA SER A 97 0.15 25.99 2.40
C SER A 97 0.17 25.59 0.93
N LYS A 98 -0.87 24.89 0.48
CA LYS A 98 -0.97 24.31 -0.86
C LYS A 98 -2.43 24.24 -1.33
N SER A 99 -2.61 24.13 -2.64
CA SER A 99 -3.92 23.90 -3.28
C SER A 99 -3.95 22.51 -3.91
N TYR A 100 -5.07 21.83 -3.77
CA TYR A 100 -5.29 20.46 -4.22
C TYR A 100 -6.51 20.41 -5.14
N THR A 101 -6.46 19.55 -6.15
CA THR A 101 -7.53 19.35 -7.13
C THR A 101 -7.78 17.85 -7.32
N GLY A 102 -8.98 17.48 -7.79
CA GLY A 102 -9.30 16.07 -8.10
C GLY A 102 -10.55 15.53 -7.42
N GLY A 103 -11.40 16.41 -6.87
CA GLY A 103 -12.55 16.02 -6.06
C GLY A 103 -12.26 16.20 -4.57
N ASP A 104 -13.28 16.56 -3.80
CA ASP A 104 -13.10 17.05 -2.42
C ASP A 104 -12.41 16.02 -1.51
N ARG A 105 -12.71 14.73 -1.69
CA ARG A 105 -12.11 13.63 -0.93
C ARG A 105 -10.66 13.37 -1.33
N ASP A 106 -10.35 13.30 -2.63
CA ASP A 106 -8.98 13.09 -3.11
C ASP A 106 -8.09 14.28 -2.72
N ALA A 107 -8.63 15.50 -2.76
CA ALA A 107 -7.95 16.70 -2.29
C ALA A 107 -7.67 16.65 -0.78
N ALA A 108 -8.61 16.15 0.02
CA ALA A 108 -8.40 15.92 1.45
C ALA A 108 -7.29 14.89 1.72
N HIS A 109 -7.29 13.75 1.01
CA HIS A 109 -6.25 12.73 1.12
C HIS A 109 -4.85 13.27 0.76
N GLN A 110 -4.75 14.03 -0.34
CA GLN A 110 -3.48 14.67 -0.73
C GLN A 110 -3.00 15.65 0.35
N PHE A 111 -3.91 16.44 0.92
CA PHE A 111 -3.54 17.36 2.00
C PHE A 111 -3.12 16.61 3.27
N ALA A 112 -3.81 15.55 3.66
CA ALA A 112 -3.42 14.72 4.80
C ALA A 112 -2.01 14.11 4.62
N ASP A 113 -1.71 13.59 3.43
CA ASP A 113 -0.38 13.03 3.12
C ASP A 113 0.72 14.11 3.22
N ASP A 114 0.48 15.31 2.67
CA ASP A 114 1.41 16.44 2.79
C ASP A 114 1.60 16.89 4.25
N ILE A 115 0.56 16.85 5.09
CA ILE A 115 0.66 17.15 6.52
C ILE A 115 1.55 16.12 7.22
N VAL A 116 1.34 14.82 6.95
CA VAL A 116 2.18 13.73 7.50
C VAL A 116 3.64 13.94 7.11
N GLU A 117 3.90 14.19 5.82
CA GLU A 117 5.26 14.39 5.33
C GLU A 117 5.91 15.63 5.94
N THR A 118 5.23 16.77 5.93
CA THR A 118 5.77 18.04 6.41
C THR A 118 6.10 17.99 7.90
N LEU A 119 5.22 17.41 8.72
CA LEU A 119 5.36 17.46 10.19
C LEU A 119 6.18 16.31 10.77
N THR A 120 6.38 15.22 10.01
CA THR A 120 6.99 13.99 10.55
C THR A 120 8.15 13.46 9.70
N GLY A 121 8.28 13.89 8.45
CA GLY A 121 9.22 13.31 7.48
C GLY A 121 8.86 11.91 7.00
N ASN A 122 7.70 11.37 7.39
CA ASN A 122 7.22 10.05 6.96
C ASN A 122 6.24 10.17 5.80
N GLN A 123 6.09 9.10 5.03
CA GLN A 123 5.08 9.06 3.96
C GLN A 123 3.68 8.87 4.55
N GLY A 124 2.73 9.68 4.11
CA GLY A 124 1.30 9.43 4.37
C GLY A 124 0.76 8.23 3.59
N ILE A 125 -0.43 7.75 3.93
CA ILE A 125 -1.09 6.61 3.28
C ILE A 125 -2.43 6.96 2.64
N ALA A 126 -2.92 8.19 2.79
CA ALA A 126 -4.30 8.56 2.50
C ALA A 126 -4.65 8.47 1.01
N THR A 127 -3.69 8.76 0.13
CA THR A 127 -3.88 8.67 -1.33
C THR A 127 -3.77 7.25 -1.89
N THR A 128 -3.39 6.26 -1.08
CA THR A 128 -3.21 4.88 -1.53
C THR A 128 -4.54 4.15 -1.72
N LYS A 129 -4.50 3.04 -2.47
CA LYS A 129 -5.65 2.15 -2.72
C LYS A 129 -5.36 0.75 -2.20
N ILE A 130 -6.41 0.05 -1.81
CA ILE A 130 -6.37 -1.37 -1.48
C ILE A 130 -7.23 -2.17 -2.46
N ALA A 131 -6.86 -3.42 -2.70
CA ALA A 131 -7.72 -4.38 -3.37
C ALA A 131 -7.82 -5.65 -2.54
N PHE A 132 -8.91 -6.39 -2.71
CA PHE A 132 -9.22 -7.54 -1.86
C PHE A 132 -10.28 -8.43 -2.51
N VAL A 133 -10.43 -9.64 -1.98
CA VAL A 133 -11.52 -10.55 -2.35
C VAL A 133 -12.74 -10.25 -1.50
N GLY A 134 -13.92 -10.15 -2.13
CA GLY A 134 -15.22 -10.05 -1.47
C GLY A 134 -16.21 -11.08 -2.02
N THR A 135 -17.21 -11.48 -1.22
CA THR A 135 -18.20 -12.50 -1.60
C THR A 135 -19.66 -12.05 -1.58
N ALA A 136 -19.93 -10.75 -1.41
CA ALA A 136 -21.29 -10.21 -1.38
C ALA A 136 -22.10 -10.49 -2.65
N SER A 137 -21.44 -10.70 -3.79
CA SER A 137 -22.08 -11.06 -5.06
C SER A 137 -22.55 -12.51 -5.15
N GLY A 138 -22.20 -13.36 -4.17
CA GLY A 138 -22.39 -14.80 -4.22
C GLY A 138 -21.21 -15.57 -4.84
N ALA A 139 -20.22 -14.87 -5.41
CA ALA A 139 -18.96 -15.44 -5.93
C ALA A 139 -17.77 -14.70 -5.32
N LYS A 140 -16.57 -15.30 -5.38
CA LYS A 140 -15.32 -14.60 -4.99
C LYS A 140 -14.93 -13.63 -6.10
N GLU A 141 -15.02 -12.34 -5.81
CA GLU A 141 -14.73 -11.26 -6.76
C GLU A 141 -13.66 -10.32 -6.19
N ILE A 142 -12.87 -9.69 -7.07
CA ILE A 142 -11.91 -8.66 -6.68
C ILE A 142 -12.64 -7.32 -6.55
N TYR A 143 -12.39 -6.63 -5.45
CA TYR A 143 -12.80 -5.26 -5.19
C TYR A 143 -11.57 -4.36 -5.08
N ILE A 144 -11.73 -3.07 -5.35
CA ILE A 144 -10.76 -2.00 -5.07
C ILE A 144 -11.44 -0.89 -4.29
N ALA A 145 -10.71 -0.27 -3.35
CA ALA A 145 -11.19 0.81 -2.50
C ALA A 145 -10.05 1.81 -2.20
N ASP A 146 -10.41 2.94 -1.60
CA ASP A 146 -9.45 3.81 -0.91
C ASP A 146 -8.82 3.07 0.28
N TYR A 147 -7.68 3.53 0.77
CA TYR A 147 -6.95 2.85 1.85
C TYR A 147 -7.79 2.61 3.12
N ASP A 148 -8.75 3.51 3.40
CA ASP A 148 -9.67 3.44 4.54
C ASP A 148 -10.94 2.62 4.24
N GLY A 149 -11.01 1.98 3.07
CA GLY A 149 -12.10 1.12 2.63
C GLY A 149 -13.30 1.82 1.99
N ASN A 150 -13.32 3.15 1.94
CA ASN A 150 -14.37 3.88 1.21
C ASN A 150 -14.22 3.73 -0.30
N ASN A 151 -15.26 4.12 -1.03
CA ASN A 151 -15.32 4.02 -2.50
C ASN A 151 -15.06 2.60 -3.02
N ALA A 152 -15.38 1.57 -2.22
CA ALA A 152 -15.23 0.19 -2.61
C ALA A 152 -16.09 -0.12 -3.84
N ARG A 153 -15.44 -0.56 -4.91
CA ARG A 153 -16.08 -0.98 -6.16
C ARG A 153 -15.53 -2.31 -6.62
N ARG A 154 -16.40 -3.10 -7.25
CA ARG A 154 -16.05 -4.40 -7.78
C ARG A 154 -15.30 -4.27 -9.12
N LEU A 155 -14.20 -5.02 -9.29
CA LEU A 155 -13.39 -5.08 -10.51
C LEU A 155 -13.70 -6.31 -11.38
N THR A 156 -14.12 -7.42 -10.79
CA THR A 156 -14.47 -8.65 -11.51
C THR A 156 -15.95 -9.00 -11.32
N SER A 157 -16.58 -9.62 -12.31
CA SER A 157 -18.01 -9.99 -12.22
C SER A 157 -18.33 -11.19 -13.10
N ASP A 158 -17.40 -12.13 -13.19
CA ASP A 158 -17.40 -13.14 -14.25
C ASP A 158 -18.11 -14.43 -13.86
N ARG A 159 -18.77 -14.44 -12.69
CA ARG A 159 -19.45 -15.63 -12.14
C ARG A 159 -18.49 -16.83 -12.00
N SER A 160 -17.21 -16.55 -11.82
CA SER A 160 -16.15 -17.50 -11.54
C SER A 160 -15.33 -17.01 -10.35
N ILE A 161 -14.37 -17.81 -9.90
CA ILE A 161 -13.51 -17.48 -8.76
C ILE A 161 -12.43 -16.51 -9.24
N SER A 162 -12.34 -15.37 -8.56
CA SER A 162 -11.23 -14.41 -8.68
C SER A 162 -10.59 -14.19 -7.31
N VAL A 163 -9.29 -14.48 -7.19
CA VAL A 163 -8.55 -14.51 -5.91
C VAL A 163 -7.10 -14.04 -6.07
N ALA A 164 -6.38 -13.90 -4.96
CA ALA A 164 -4.98 -13.50 -4.86
C ALA A 164 -4.66 -12.24 -5.69
N PRO A 165 -5.32 -11.09 -5.42
CA PRO A 165 -5.02 -9.85 -6.12
C PRO A 165 -3.62 -9.34 -5.76
N SER A 166 -2.94 -8.73 -6.72
CA SER A 166 -1.71 -7.96 -6.52
C SER A 166 -1.82 -6.63 -7.26
N LEU A 167 -1.88 -5.54 -6.47
CA LEU A 167 -1.86 -4.18 -6.98
C LEU A 167 -0.43 -3.80 -7.41
N GLY A 168 -0.30 -3.30 -8.63
CA GLY A 168 0.95 -2.72 -9.13
C GLY A 168 1.17 -1.27 -8.66
N PRO A 169 2.34 -0.69 -9.00
CA PRO A 169 2.69 0.67 -8.61
C PRO A 169 1.65 1.71 -9.03
N GLY A 170 1.31 2.62 -8.11
CA GLY A 170 0.32 3.67 -8.33
C GLY A 170 -1.09 3.15 -8.67
N ALA A 171 -1.41 1.91 -8.29
CA ALA A 171 -2.70 1.27 -8.54
C ALA A 171 -3.14 1.27 -10.02
N ARG A 172 -2.19 1.27 -10.97
CA ARG A 172 -2.49 1.32 -12.42
C ARG A 172 -2.97 -0.02 -12.96
N ASN A 173 -2.34 -1.10 -12.50
CA ASN A 173 -2.63 -2.46 -12.92
C ASN A 173 -2.88 -3.33 -11.69
N LEU A 174 -3.69 -4.37 -11.87
CA LEU A 174 -3.91 -5.40 -10.87
C LEU A 174 -3.79 -6.78 -11.52
N ALA A 175 -2.88 -7.61 -11.01
CA ALA A 175 -2.81 -9.02 -11.37
C ALA A 175 -3.70 -9.82 -10.42
N TYR A 176 -4.35 -10.89 -10.89
CA TYR A 176 -5.12 -11.79 -10.04
C TYR A 176 -5.19 -13.20 -10.63
N THR A 177 -5.54 -14.17 -9.79
CA THR A 177 -5.79 -15.56 -10.21
C THR A 177 -7.27 -15.74 -10.52
N GLY A 178 -7.59 -16.09 -11.76
CA GLY A 178 -8.96 -16.32 -12.23
C GLY A 178 -9.18 -17.77 -12.67
N TYR A 179 -10.38 -18.30 -12.44
CA TYR A 179 -10.77 -19.67 -12.79
C TYR A 179 -11.79 -19.74 -13.95
N HIS A 180 -11.81 -18.73 -14.83
CA HIS A 180 -12.84 -18.59 -15.88
C HIS A 180 -12.91 -19.80 -16.82
N GLU A 181 -11.77 -20.44 -17.08
CA GLU A 181 -11.64 -21.60 -17.99
C GLU A 181 -11.53 -22.94 -17.24
N GLY A 182 -11.92 -22.97 -15.96
CA GLY A 182 -11.83 -24.16 -15.11
C GLY A 182 -10.46 -24.44 -14.48
N TYR A 183 -9.42 -23.75 -14.92
CA TYR A 183 -8.06 -23.81 -14.38
C TYR A 183 -7.60 -22.44 -13.86
N PRO A 184 -6.73 -22.38 -12.83
CA PRO A 184 -6.19 -21.12 -12.34
C PRO A 184 -5.18 -20.54 -13.32
N ASP A 185 -5.51 -19.36 -13.84
CA ASP A 185 -4.65 -18.55 -14.69
C ASP A 185 -4.45 -17.17 -14.10
N VAL A 186 -3.38 -16.50 -14.56
CA VAL A 186 -3.10 -15.12 -14.16
C VAL A 186 -3.67 -14.16 -15.19
N TYR A 187 -4.49 -13.24 -14.71
CA TYR A 187 -5.07 -12.14 -15.47
C TYR A 187 -4.52 -10.82 -14.96
N VAL A 188 -4.43 -9.83 -15.84
CA VAL A 188 -4.07 -8.45 -15.49
C VAL A 188 -5.20 -7.52 -15.93
N ILE A 189 -5.62 -6.65 -15.03
CA ILE A 189 -6.63 -5.60 -15.24
C ILE A 189 -5.93 -4.24 -15.22
N ASP A 190 -6.20 -3.41 -16.22
CA ASP A 190 -5.97 -1.96 -16.14
C ASP A 190 -7.07 -1.35 -15.27
N VAL A 191 -6.70 -0.77 -14.12
CA VAL A 191 -7.63 -0.37 -13.07
C VAL A 191 -8.52 0.80 -13.49
N ALA A 192 -8.01 1.67 -14.38
CA ALA A 192 -8.70 2.85 -14.84
C ALA A 192 -9.78 2.52 -15.89
N THR A 193 -9.44 1.65 -16.84
CA THR A 193 -10.33 1.29 -17.96
C THR A 193 -11.16 0.04 -17.70
N GLY A 194 -10.74 -0.81 -16.76
CA GLY A 194 -11.30 -2.14 -16.55
C GLY A 194 -10.90 -3.16 -17.63
N SER A 195 -10.05 -2.78 -18.58
CA SER A 195 -9.58 -3.69 -19.63
C SER A 195 -8.78 -4.83 -19.03
N ARG A 196 -9.05 -6.06 -19.46
CA ARG A 196 -8.48 -7.28 -18.88
C ARG A 196 -7.83 -8.16 -19.93
N GLN A 197 -6.69 -8.75 -19.57
CA GLN A 197 -6.01 -9.76 -20.37
C GLN A 197 -5.67 -11.01 -19.56
N ARG A 198 -5.81 -12.19 -20.17
CA ARG A 198 -5.28 -13.47 -19.65
C ARG A 198 -3.81 -13.56 -20.02
N VAL A 199 -2.92 -13.40 -19.06
CA VAL A 199 -1.49 -13.18 -19.30
C VAL A 199 -0.68 -14.47 -19.17
N VAL A 200 -0.94 -15.29 -18.15
CA VAL A 200 -0.27 -16.58 -17.97
C VAL A 200 -1.29 -17.70 -17.95
N LYS A 201 -1.10 -18.67 -18.85
CA LYS A 201 -2.02 -19.77 -19.14
C LYS A 201 -1.31 -21.08 -19.48
N ALA A 202 -0.18 -21.31 -18.81
CA ALA A 202 0.57 -22.55 -19.04
C ALA A 202 -0.21 -23.75 -18.46
N PRO A 203 0.03 -24.99 -18.94
CA PRO A 203 -0.58 -26.16 -18.34
C PRO A 203 -0.31 -26.26 -16.83
N GLY A 204 -1.30 -26.72 -16.07
CA GLY A 204 -1.23 -26.84 -14.61
C GLY A 204 -1.69 -25.58 -13.89
N THR A 205 -1.15 -25.35 -12.69
CA THR A 205 -1.49 -24.20 -11.85
C THR A 205 -0.70 -22.97 -12.27
N ASN A 206 -1.35 -21.82 -12.42
CA ASN A 206 -0.73 -20.50 -12.52
C ASN A 206 -1.43 -19.55 -11.54
N SER A 207 -0.79 -19.20 -10.42
CA SER A 207 -1.49 -18.48 -9.35
C SER A 207 -0.58 -17.59 -8.50
N GLY A 208 -1.22 -16.72 -7.70
CA GLY A 208 -0.55 -15.91 -6.68
C GLY A 208 0.50 -14.98 -7.26
N ALA A 209 0.16 -14.28 -8.35
CA ALA A 209 1.08 -13.33 -8.97
C ALA A 209 1.34 -12.13 -8.05
N ALA A 210 2.59 -11.71 -7.96
CA ALA A 210 3.04 -10.49 -7.29
C ALA A 210 3.76 -9.59 -8.29
N ILE A 211 3.19 -8.43 -8.58
CA ILE A 211 3.78 -7.43 -9.48
C ILE A 211 5.05 -6.84 -8.85
N SER A 212 6.11 -6.66 -9.63
CA SER A 212 7.37 -6.06 -9.18
C SER A 212 7.21 -4.56 -8.85
N PRO A 213 8.07 -4.00 -7.97
CA PRO A 213 7.98 -2.58 -7.57
C PRO A 213 8.13 -1.58 -8.73
N ASP A 214 8.79 -1.97 -9.81
CA ASP A 214 8.92 -1.17 -11.04
C ASP A 214 7.73 -1.34 -12.01
N GLY A 215 6.82 -2.27 -11.74
CA GLY A 215 5.66 -2.58 -12.57
C GLY A 215 5.96 -3.29 -13.89
N GLY A 216 7.21 -3.69 -14.14
CA GLY A 216 7.62 -4.33 -15.40
C GLY A 216 7.40 -5.84 -15.44
N SER A 217 7.46 -6.50 -14.28
CA SER A 217 7.46 -7.95 -14.15
C SER A 217 6.48 -8.43 -13.08
N MET A 218 6.29 -9.73 -12.99
CA MET A 218 5.60 -10.39 -11.89
C MET A 218 6.25 -11.71 -11.53
N ALA A 219 6.31 -12.01 -10.23
CA ALA A 219 6.63 -13.33 -9.70
C ALA A 219 5.33 -14.10 -9.48
N LEU A 220 5.32 -15.41 -9.67
CA LEU A 220 4.12 -16.22 -9.50
C LEU A 220 4.46 -17.69 -9.26
N THR A 221 3.47 -18.45 -8.80
CA THR A 221 3.57 -19.90 -8.68
C THR A 221 3.12 -20.54 -9.98
N MET A 222 3.95 -21.41 -10.57
CA MET A 222 3.54 -22.21 -11.74
C MET A 222 3.89 -23.69 -11.56
N SER A 223 3.04 -24.59 -12.03
CA SER A 223 3.29 -26.05 -11.99
C SER A 223 3.56 -26.69 -13.35
N LYS A 224 3.81 -25.87 -14.39
CA LYS A 224 3.97 -26.34 -15.77
C LYS A 224 5.09 -27.37 -15.98
N ASP A 225 6.08 -27.39 -15.09
CA ASP A 225 7.23 -28.30 -15.13
C ASP A 225 7.09 -29.45 -14.11
N GLY A 226 5.86 -29.78 -13.71
CA GLY A 226 5.49 -30.93 -12.86
C GLY A 226 5.32 -30.62 -11.38
N ASN A 227 6.06 -29.64 -10.84
CA ASN A 227 5.98 -29.21 -9.42
C ASN A 227 5.63 -27.71 -9.33
N PRO A 228 4.81 -27.25 -8.37
CA PRO A 228 4.58 -25.81 -8.15
C PRO A 228 5.84 -25.11 -7.66
N GLU A 229 6.33 -24.17 -8.46
CA GLU A 229 7.61 -23.49 -8.25
C GLU A 229 7.45 -21.98 -8.47
N ILE A 230 8.40 -21.17 -7.99
CA ILE A 230 8.42 -19.73 -8.26
C ILE A 230 9.01 -19.44 -9.63
N TYR A 231 8.28 -18.66 -10.42
CA TYR A 231 8.71 -18.12 -11.71
C TYR A 231 8.65 -16.60 -11.70
N VAL A 232 9.37 -15.99 -12.62
CA VAL A 232 9.24 -14.57 -12.98
C VAL A 232 8.96 -14.45 -14.47
N THR A 233 8.02 -13.58 -14.83
CA THR A 233 7.70 -13.23 -16.22
C THR A 233 7.35 -11.75 -16.33
N GLY A 234 7.29 -11.20 -17.55
CA GLY A 234 6.87 -9.82 -17.76
C GLY A 234 5.40 -9.60 -17.37
N LEU A 235 5.02 -8.37 -17.01
CA LEU A 235 3.62 -8.05 -16.67
C LEU A 235 2.64 -8.29 -17.83
N ARG A 236 3.13 -8.18 -19.07
CA ARG A 236 2.38 -8.52 -20.30
C ARG A 236 2.54 -9.99 -20.72
N GLY A 237 3.16 -10.80 -19.87
CA GLY A 237 3.47 -12.21 -20.12
C GLY A 237 4.80 -12.37 -20.85
N GLY A 238 4.95 -13.51 -21.54
CA GLY A 238 6.17 -13.92 -22.20
C GLY A 238 6.82 -15.13 -21.53
N LEU A 239 8.09 -15.37 -21.86
CA LEU A 239 8.84 -16.50 -21.34
C LEU A 239 9.02 -16.38 -19.81
N ALA A 240 8.47 -17.34 -19.09
CA ALA A 240 8.60 -17.42 -17.64
C ALA A 240 9.93 -18.08 -17.26
N LYS A 241 10.76 -17.37 -16.48
CA LYS A 241 12.00 -17.88 -15.91
C LYS A 241 11.70 -18.56 -14.58
N ARG A 242 12.03 -19.85 -14.47
CA ARG A 242 11.95 -20.62 -13.22
C ARG A 242 13.07 -20.20 -12.26
N LEU A 243 12.73 -19.89 -11.02
CA LEU A 243 13.69 -19.50 -9.99
C LEU A 243 13.99 -20.62 -8.98
N THR A 244 13.00 -21.44 -8.65
CA THR A 244 13.14 -22.53 -7.68
C THR A 244 13.10 -23.89 -8.39
N ARG A 245 13.76 -24.89 -7.78
CA ARG A 245 13.72 -26.30 -8.19
C ARG A 245 13.78 -27.18 -6.95
N THR A 246 12.66 -27.33 -6.27
CA THR A 246 12.60 -28.07 -5.00
C THR A 246 11.75 -29.34 -5.13
N ARG A 247 11.59 -30.06 -4.02
CA ARG A 247 10.67 -31.20 -3.89
C ARG A 247 9.37 -30.83 -3.17
N GLY A 248 9.27 -29.58 -2.69
CA GLY A 248 8.10 -29.06 -1.99
C GLY A 248 7.24 -28.20 -2.92
N VAL A 249 6.18 -27.63 -2.37
CA VAL A 249 5.29 -26.68 -3.02
C VAL A 249 5.73 -25.27 -2.66
N GLU A 250 6.11 -24.50 -3.66
CA GLU A 250 6.36 -23.07 -3.49
C GLU A 250 5.10 -22.23 -3.73
N SER A 251 4.91 -21.17 -2.93
CA SER A 251 3.75 -20.29 -3.05
C SER A 251 3.97 -18.88 -2.50
N SER A 252 2.99 -18.00 -2.75
CA SER A 252 2.90 -16.63 -2.20
C SER A 252 4.19 -15.81 -2.29
N PRO A 253 4.77 -15.60 -3.50
CA PRO A 253 5.95 -14.76 -3.64
C PRO A 253 5.65 -13.28 -3.33
N THR A 254 6.61 -12.56 -2.80
CA THR A 254 6.58 -11.09 -2.64
C THR A 254 7.94 -10.49 -2.96
N TRP A 255 7.96 -9.31 -3.57
CA TRP A 255 9.19 -8.62 -3.95
C TRP A 255 9.76 -7.78 -2.82
N SER A 256 11.09 -7.78 -2.72
CA SER A 256 11.83 -6.73 -2.01
C SER A 256 11.50 -5.36 -2.63
N PRO A 257 11.50 -4.27 -1.86
CA PRO A 257 11.19 -2.94 -2.38
C PRO A 257 12.12 -2.47 -3.50
N ASP A 258 13.36 -2.95 -3.53
CA ASP A 258 14.35 -2.67 -4.57
C ASP A 258 14.25 -3.61 -5.79
N GLY A 259 13.33 -4.57 -5.77
CA GLY A 259 13.09 -5.53 -6.86
C GLY A 259 14.18 -6.58 -7.05
N ARG A 260 15.18 -6.65 -6.17
CA ARG A 260 16.34 -7.56 -6.34
C ARG A 260 16.09 -8.97 -5.83
N GLU A 261 15.10 -9.15 -4.98
CA GLU A 261 14.87 -10.40 -4.26
C GLU A 261 13.38 -10.70 -4.09
N LEU A 262 13.11 -11.96 -3.77
CA LEU A 262 11.78 -12.46 -3.45
C LEU A 262 11.81 -13.16 -2.09
N ILE A 263 10.72 -13.01 -1.33
CA ILE A 263 10.37 -13.94 -0.25
C ILE A 263 9.19 -14.77 -0.72
N TYR A 264 9.20 -16.07 -0.43
CA TYR A 264 8.13 -17.00 -0.78
C TYR A 264 7.95 -18.04 0.33
N SER A 265 6.82 -18.74 0.31
CA SER A 265 6.58 -19.91 1.17
C SER A 265 7.05 -21.18 0.46
N SER A 266 7.70 -22.09 1.18
CA SER A 266 7.98 -23.45 0.71
C SER A 266 7.80 -24.47 1.83
N ASP A 267 7.22 -25.63 1.50
CA ASP A 267 7.10 -26.77 2.40
C ASP A 267 8.18 -27.84 2.18
N SER A 268 9.25 -27.53 1.42
CA SER A 268 10.32 -28.49 1.10
C SER A 268 11.02 -29.08 2.34
N GLY A 269 10.90 -28.44 3.50
CA GLY A 269 11.38 -28.90 4.80
C GLY A 269 10.35 -29.68 5.65
N GLY A 270 9.18 -29.99 5.09
CA GLY A 270 8.09 -30.74 5.74
C GLY A 270 6.87 -29.89 6.13
N SER A 271 7.07 -28.62 6.51
CA SER A 271 5.97 -27.66 6.72
C SER A 271 6.27 -26.32 6.04
N PRO A 272 5.25 -25.54 5.62
CA PRO A 272 5.44 -24.22 5.04
C PRO A 272 6.27 -23.29 5.91
N GLN A 273 7.36 -22.80 5.34
CA GLN A 273 8.31 -21.86 5.92
C GLN A 273 8.65 -20.78 4.90
N LEU A 274 9.15 -19.63 5.37
CA LEU A 274 9.54 -18.55 4.49
C LEU A 274 10.98 -18.72 4.00
N TYR A 275 11.20 -18.49 2.72
CA TYR A 275 12.50 -18.52 2.06
C TYR A 275 12.72 -17.24 1.28
N ARG A 276 13.99 -16.84 1.17
CA ARG A 276 14.45 -15.70 0.38
C ARG A 276 15.32 -16.19 -0.77
N ILE A 277 15.15 -15.60 -1.96
CA ILE A 277 15.94 -15.89 -3.16
C ILE A 277 16.16 -14.62 -3.96
N GLY A 278 17.27 -14.51 -4.70
CA GLY A 278 17.46 -13.44 -5.66
C GLY A 278 16.45 -13.51 -6.81
N ALA A 279 15.99 -12.37 -7.32
CA ALA A 279 15.13 -12.29 -8.50
C ALA A 279 15.82 -12.84 -9.77
N GLY A 280 17.16 -12.84 -9.77
CA GLY A 280 17.99 -13.51 -10.76
C GLY A 280 18.05 -15.04 -10.62
N GLY A 281 17.48 -15.61 -9.56
CA GLY A 281 17.71 -16.98 -9.11
C GLY A 281 18.92 -17.08 -8.19
N GLY A 282 19.40 -18.31 -7.97
CA GLY A 282 20.54 -18.60 -7.10
C GLY A 282 20.15 -19.46 -5.89
N GLY A 283 21.00 -19.48 -4.87
CA GLY A 283 20.72 -20.20 -3.63
C GLY A 283 19.60 -19.52 -2.84
N ALA A 284 18.63 -20.31 -2.39
CA ALA A 284 17.60 -19.84 -1.47
C ALA A 284 18.05 -20.06 -0.01
N SER A 285 17.66 -19.15 0.87
CA SER A 285 17.91 -19.24 2.31
C SER A 285 16.60 -19.16 3.09
N GLN A 286 16.41 -20.06 4.06
CA GLN A 286 15.26 -19.99 4.96
C GLN A 286 15.34 -18.75 5.85
N ILE A 287 14.20 -18.10 6.09
CA ILE A 287 14.05 -17.04 7.07
C ILE A 287 13.66 -17.69 8.41
N PRO A 288 14.47 -17.56 9.48
CA PRO A 288 14.24 -18.23 10.74
C PRO A 288 13.16 -17.50 11.56
N THR A 289 11.89 -17.69 11.21
CA THR A 289 10.76 -17.04 11.89
C THR A 289 10.54 -17.57 13.31
N GLY A 290 11.00 -18.80 13.62
CA GLY A 290 10.75 -19.47 14.89
C GLY A 290 9.34 -20.07 15.03
N TYR A 291 8.49 -19.96 14.01
CA TYR A 291 7.14 -20.53 14.00
C TYR A 291 7.05 -21.74 13.04
N GLY A 292 6.30 -22.77 13.42
CA GLY A 292 6.25 -24.05 12.69
C GLY A 292 5.51 -24.02 11.34
N TYR A 293 4.72 -23.00 11.06
CA TYR A 293 4.01 -22.82 9.78
C TYR A 293 3.88 -21.33 9.46
N CYS A 294 4.53 -20.89 8.37
CA CYS A 294 4.54 -19.50 7.93
C CYS A 294 4.25 -19.37 6.42
N THR A 295 3.36 -18.46 6.05
CA THR A 295 2.92 -18.23 4.65
C THR A 295 2.62 -16.75 4.42
N ASP A 296 2.28 -16.37 3.19
CA ASP A 296 1.87 -15.01 2.79
C ASP A 296 2.81 -13.89 3.28
N PRO A 297 4.10 -13.94 2.90
CA PRO A 297 5.03 -12.90 3.25
C PRO A 297 4.66 -11.57 2.59
N SER A 298 4.88 -10.47 3.30
CA SER A 298 4.83 -9.11 2.78
C SER A 298 6.02 -8.32 3.30
N TRP A 299 6.78 -7.71 2.38
CA TRP A 299 7.91 -6.86 2.72
C TRP A 299 7.44 -5.44 3.10
N SER A 300 8.01 -4.85 4.15
CA SER A 300 7.85 -3.41 4.41
C SER A 300 8.53 -2.58 3.32
N ALA A 301 8.00 -1.39 3.03
CA ALA A 301 8.52 -0.55 1.96
C ALA A 301 9.96 -0.06 2.19
N ASP A 302 10.39 0.06 3.46
CA ASP A 302 11.76 0.40 3.85
C ASP A 302 12.74 -0.78 3.70
N GLY A 303 12.27 -1.97 3.36
CA GLY A 303 13.09 -3.17 3.18
C GLY A 303 13.50 -3.87 4.48
N LYS A 304 13.09 -3.36 5.65
CA LYS A 304 13.66 -3.81 6.94
C LYS A 304 12.84 -4.90 7.63
N LYS A 305 11.55 -5.05 7.31
CA LYS A 305 10.65 -5.96 8.00
C LYS A 305 9.89 -6.85 7.02
N VAL A 306 9.44 -7.98 7.54
CA VAL A 306 8.49 -8.86 6.87
C VAL A 306 7.30 -9.12 7.79
N ALA A 307 6.09 -8.99 7.25
CA ALA A 307 4.87 -9.51 7.87
C ALA A 307 4.48 -10.83 7.19
N PHE A 308 3.83 -11.74 7.92
CA PHE A 308 3.46 -13.06 7.39
C PHE A 308 2.32 -13.70 8.19
N THR A 309 1.62 -14.64 7.58
CA THR A 309 0.62 -15.49 8.25
C THR A 309 1.32 -16.61 9.03
N VAL A 310 1.04 -16.72 10.33
CA VAL A 310 1.40 -17.85 11.19
C VAL A 310 0.18 -18.74 11.39
N ARG A 311 0.34 -20.06 11.27
CA ARG A 311 -0.73 -21.03 11.57
C ARG A 311 -0.39 -21.88 12.78
N SER A 312 -1.20 -21.78 13.84
CA SER A 312 -1.05 -22.57 15.07
C SER A 312 -2.41 -22.70 15.77
N GLY A 313 -3.24 -23.67 15.34
CA GLY A 313 -4.63 -23.82 15.84
C GLY A 313 -5.62 -22.74 15.35
N GLY A 314 -5.11 -21.61 14.88
CA GLY A 314 -5.79 -20.55 14.13
C GLY A 314 -4.78 -19.80 13.27
N PHE A 315 -5.21 -18.68 12.68
CA PHE A 315 -4.32 -17.81 11.91
C PHE A 315 -3.96 -16.56 12.70
N SER A 316 -2.70 -16.16 12.63
CA SER A 316 -2.20 -14.93 13.25
C SER A 316 -1.27 -14.19 12.30
N VAL A 317 -1.15 -12.89 12.49
CA VAL A 317 -0.19 -12.04 11.78
C VAL A 317 1.10 -11.99 12.59
N GLY A 318 2.19 -12.47 12.00
CA GLY A 318 3.55 -12.31 12.50
C GLY A 318 4.26 -11.13 11.84
N VAL A 319 5.17 -10.48 12.58
CA VAL A 319 6.10 -9.46 12.07
C VAL A 319 7.50 -9.78 12.56
N MET A 320 8.49 -9.63 11.67
CA MET A 320 9.91 -9.85 11.97
C MET A 320 10.76 -8.74 11.35
N ASP A 321 11.79 -8.31 12.06
CA ASP A 321 12.86 -7.48 11.51
C ASP A 321 13.90 -8.39 10.84
N LEU A 322 14.25 -8.07 9.59
CA LEU A 322 15.13 -8.88 8.76
C LEU A 322 16.61 -8.74 9.16
N ALA A 323 16.97 -7.70 9.91
CA ALA A 323 18.32 -7.54 10.46
C ALA A 323 18.53 -8.37 11.74
N GLY A 324 17.47 -8.88 12.36
CA GLY A 324 17.53 -9.72 13.57
C GLY A 324 16.39 -9.45 14.56
N GLY A 325 16.45 -10.01 15.76
CA GLY A 325 15.47 -9.75 16.84
C GLY A 325 14.28 -10.72 16.91
N GLY A 326 14.21 -11.70 16.00
CA GLY A 326 13.17 -12.72 15.97
C GLY A 326 11.81 -12.19 15.50
N ALA A 327 10.88 -13.12 15.28
CA ALA A 327 9.52 -12.77 14.93
C ALA A 327 8.61 -12.68 16.16
N ARG A 328 7.55 -11.89 16.05
CA ARG A 328 6.47 -11.80 17.05
C ARG A 328 5.11 -11.79 16.38
N VAL A 329 4.12 -12.41 17.02
CA VAL A 329 2.70 -12.26 16.64
C VAL A 329 2.20 -10.88 17.08
N VAL A 330 1.44 -10.21 16.21
CA VAL A 330 0.91 -8.85 16.45
C VAL A 330 -0.61 -8.79 16.43
N ALA A 331 -1.29 -9.74 15.79
CA ALA A 331 -2.75 -9.80 15.73
C ALA A 331 -3.25 -11.20 15.35
N SER A 332 -4.54 -11.47 15.60
CA SER A 332 -5.25 -12.64 15.05
C SER A 332 -5.82 -12.30 13.66
N GLY A 333 -5.52 -13.11 12.65
CA GLY A 333 -5.84 -12.83 11.25
C GLY A 333 -4.82 -13.43 10.28
N GLN A 334 -4.95 -13.12 8.99
CA GLN A 334 -4.12 -13.69 7.93
C GLN A 334 -4.01 -12.79 6.70
N ASN A 335 -3.10 -13.16 5.80
CA ASN A 335 -2.77 -12.45 4.55
C ASN A 335 -2.35 -10.99 4.82
N PRO A 336 -1.32 -10.74 5.65
CA PRO A 336 -0.91 -9.39 5.98
C PRO A 336 -0.18 -8.71 4.81
N VAL A 337 -0.43 -7.42 4.62
CA VAL A 337 0.24 -6.59 3.62
C VAL A 337 0.68 -5.26 4.23
N TRP A 338 1.96 -4.94 4.12
CA TRP A 338 2.49 -3.64 4.53
C TRP A 338 2.01 -2.50 3.62
N GLY A 339 1.66 -1.38 4.24
CA GLY A 339 1.51 -0.10 3.56
C GLY A 339 2.86 0.51 3.18
N ARG A 340 2.83 1.54 2.33
CA ARG A 340 4.04 2.23 1.86
C ARG A 340 4.83 2.95 2.96
N ASP A 341 4.20 3.20 4.11
CA ASP A 341 4.81 3.90 5.25
C ASP A 341 5.65 2.99 6.17
N SER A 342 5.69 1.68 5.91
CA SER A 342 6.39 0.68 6.76
C SER A 342 5.98 0.70 8.24
N ARG A 343 4.78 1.23 8.53
CA ARG A 343 4.18 1.33 9.87
C ARG A 343 2.89 0.54 9.94
N HIS A 344 2.05 0.65 8.92
CA HIS A 344 0.75 0.00 8.90
C HIS A 344 0.76 -1.32 8.14
N VAL A 345 -0.04 -2.26 8.64
CA VAL A 345 -0.32 -3.54 7.99
C VAL A 345 -1.83 -3.68 7.85
N ILE A 346 -2.31 -3.98 6.64
CA ILE A 346 -3.67 -4.48 6.44
C ILE A 346 -3.68 -6.00 6.45
N PHE A 347 -4.72 -6.62 7.00
CA PHE A 347 -4.88 -8.06 6.97
C PHE A 347 -6.37 -8.44 7.07
N SER A 348 -6.68 -9.68 6.73
CA SER A 348 -8.03 -10.22 6.87
C SER A 348 -8.26 -10.84 8.24
N SER A 349 -9.40 -10.54 8.86
CA SER A 349 -9.83 -11.14 10.12
C SER A 349 -11.35 -11.34 10.10
N GLY A 350 -11.78 -12.60 10.25
CA GLY A 350 -13.18 -12.98 10.05
C GLY A 350 -13.68 -12.66 8.63
N SER A 351 -14.61 -11.72 8.53
CA SER A 351 -15.21 -11.24 7.28
C SER A 351 -14.84 -9.79 6.96
N SER A 352 -13.74 -9.30 7.53
CA SER A 352 -13.35 -7.90 7.47
C SER A 352 -11.87 -7.73 7.12
N LEU A 353 -11.51 -6.53 6.65
CA LEU A 353 -10.13 -6.07 6.64
C LEU A 353 -9.87 -5.14 7.82
N ILE A 354 -8.72 -5.37 8.45
CA ILE A 354 -8.23 -4.60 9.59
C ILE A 354 -6.99 -3.83 9.15
N LEU A 355 -6.94 -2.54 9.45
CA LEU A 355 -5.75 -1.70 9.42
C LEU A 355 -5.12 -1.69 10.81
N LEU A 356 -3.89 -2.18 10.93
CA LEU A 356 -3.12 -2.21 12.17
C LEU A 356 -1.95 -1.24 12.10
N ASP A 357 -1.90 -0.35 13.09
CA ASP A 357 -0.72 0.44 13.42
C ASP A 357 0.24 -0.41 14.26
N VAL A 358 1.28 -0.98 13.64
CA VAL A 358 2.14 -2.01 14.27
C VAL A 358 2.88 -1.51 15.52
N PRO A 359 3.41 -0.27 15.57
CA PRO A 359 3.98 0.30 16.79
C PRO A 359 3.01 0.41 17.98
N THR A 360 1.77 0.86 17.75
CA THR A 360 0.83 1.15 18.84
C THR A 360 -0.10 -0.02 19.18
N GLY A 361 -0.24 -0.97 18.25
CA GLY A 361 -1.20 -2.06 18.36
C GLY A 361 -2.64 -1.66 18.04
N ARG A 362 -2.89 -0.39 17.65
CA ARG A 362 -4.24 0.07 17.31
C ARG A 362 -4.72 -0.61 16.04
N ALA A 363 -5.88 -1.25 16.12
CA ALA A 363 -6.50 -1.99 15.02
C ALA A 363 -7.88 -1.37 14.69
N THR A 364 -8.08 -1.03 13.41
CA THR A 364 -9.32 -0.43 12.91
C THR A 364 -9.89 -1.29 11.78
N THR A 365 -11.18 -1.63 11.86
CA THR A 365 -11.87 -2.27 10.73
C THR A 365 -12.10 -1.24 9.64
N ILE A 366 -11.51 -1.46 8.46
CA ILE A 366 -11.61 -0.55 7.31
C ILE A 366 -12.59 -1.06 6.24
N VAL A 367 -12.77 -2.38 6.11
CA VAL A 367 -13.73 -2.97 5.17
C VAL A 367 -14.55 -4.04 5.87
N SER A 368 -15.87 -3.97 5.71
CA SER A 368 -16.82 -5.02 6.13
C SER A 368 -18.10 -4.94 5.27
N GLY A 369 -19.04 -5.87 5.47
CA GLY A 369 -20.34 -5.85 4.77
C GLY A 369 -20.32 -6.32 3.32
N LEU A 370 -19.18 -6.81 2.82
CA LEU A 370 -19.01 -7.33 1.45
C LEU A 370 -18.97 -8.87 1.40
N GLY A 371 -19.76 -9.53 2.26
CA GLY A 371 -19.66 -10.97 2.50
C GLY A 371 -18.37 -11.30 3.26
N LYS A 372 -17.74 -12.44 2.96
CA LYS A 372 -16.38 -12.71 3.45
C LYS A 372 -15.40 -11.83 2.69
N VAL A 373 -14.54 -11.12 3.44
CA VAL A 373 -13.49 -10.28 2.89
C VAL A 373 -12.12 -10.88 3.24
N SER A 374 -11.25 -11.06 2.24
CA SER A 374 -9.96 -11.73 2.43
C SER A 374 -8.90 -11.32 1.39
N GLU A 375 -7.67 -11.80 1.58
CA GLU A 375 -6.57 -11.69 0.60
C GLU A 375 -6.34 -10.23 0.13
N PRO A 376 -6.12 -9.28 1.06
CA PRO A 376 -5.89 -7.90 0.68
C PRO A 376 -4.55 -7.71 -0.04
N THR A 377 -4.44 -6.63 -0.79
CA THR A 377 -3.21 -6.08 -1.36
C THR A 377 -3.29 -4.55 -1.30
N TRP A 378 -2.14 -3.88 -1.21
CA TRP A 378 -2.05 -2.44 -0.98
C TRP A 378 -1.14 -1.81 -2.03
N SER A 379 -1.59 -0.75 -2.69
CA SER A 379 -0.75 0.01 -3.62
C SER A 379 0.45 0.62 -2.89
N ARG A 380 1.64 0.36 -3.43
CA ARG A 380 2.89 0.97 -2.99
C ARG A 380 3.17 2.27 -3.73
#